data_AF-A0AAD5T8H9-F1
#
_entry.id   AF-A0AAD5T8H9-F1
#
_cell.length_a   1.000
_cell.length_b   1.000
_cell.length_c   1.000
_cell.angle_alpha   90.00
_cell.angle_beta   90.00
_cell.angle_gamma   90.00
#
_symmetry.space_group_name_H-M   'P 1'
#
loop_
_entity.id
_entity.type
_entity.pdbx_description
1 polymer ?
#
loop_
_entity_poly.entity_id
_entity_poly.type
_entity_poly.pdbx_seq_one_letter_code
_entity_poly.pdbx_strand_id
1 'polypeptide(L)'
;MASVSVINKSIEVVHPGNTTQYFKLPVEYGGYCPYTLIRRDGVVLPGDKNIGLLRYRDRLFSFATQEGAREFAKFPDRYMEGVLELAKQSGNLVQLLHLYNYFPTVDALENAKSFTRQKLMGQMAMVSEAGCQVDTHIVDARIDPKYQWNEWELRRQALMLVNLKKKQTHSVQTDISHYRRESETQHYAPKLQFTQTATESSTSVPKKVNYMAGLRNDGSGEGKFRVLTLRGQNI
;
A
#
# COMPACT_ATOMS: atom_id res chain seq x y z
N MET A 1 28.93 -19.00 -10.63
CA MET A 1 29.41 -17.75 -10.03
C MET A 1 30.17 -16.97 -11.09
N ALA A 2 29.52 -16.02 -11.77
CA ALA A 2 30.15 -15.23 -12.81
C ALA A 2 30.77 -13.96 -12.20
N SER A 3 32.07 -13.93 -12.01
CA SER A 3 32.81 -12.75 -11.55
C SER A 3 32.72 -11.63 -12.57
N VAL A 4 32.40 -10.41 -12.12
CA VAL A 4 32.53 -9.20 -12.94
C VAL A 4 34.02 -8.93 -13.12
N SER A 5 34.54 -9.05 -14.34
CA SER A 5 35.92 -8.68 -14.66
C SER A 5 36.11 -7.17 -14.51
N VAL A 6 37.19 -6.77 -13.86
CA VAL A 6 37.50 -5.37 -13.53
C VAL A 6 37.87 -4.61 -14.82
N ILE A 7 36.98 -3.74 -15.30
CA ILE A 7 37.19 -2.93 -16.51
C ILE A 7 37.97 -1.64 -16.19
N ASN A 8 37.97 -1.20 -14.93
CA ASN A 8 38.60 0.05 -14.49
C ASN A 8 39.42 -0.19 -13.20
N LYS A 9 40.71 0.18 -13.21
CA LYS A 9 41.63 -0.05 -12.06
C LYS A 9 41.22 0.65 -10.77
N SER A 10 40.37 1.67 -10.86
CA SER A 10 39.87 2.43 -9.70
C SER A 10 38.64 1.80 -9.04
N ILE A 11 38.07 0.75 -9.64
CA ILE A 11 36.87 0.08 -9.14
C ILE A 11 37.26 -1.27 -8.59
N GLU A 12 36.84 -1.51 -7.35
CA GLU A 12 37.04 -2.79 -6.71
C GLU A 12 35.72 -3.53 -6.57
N VAL A 13 35.73 -4.84 -6.84
CA VAL A 13 34.55 -5.68 -6.68
C VAL A 13 34.60 -6.34 -5.31
N VAL A 14 33.60 -6.04 -4.48
CA VAL A 14 33.43 -6.66 -3.17
C VAL A 14 32.47 -7.84 -3.33
N HIS A 15 32.91 -9.01 -2.89
CA HIS A 15 32.13 -10.24 -2.92
C HIS A 15 31.78 -10.72 -1.49
N PRO A 16 30.73 -11.54 -1.33
CA PRO A 16 30.36 -12.11 -0.03
C PRO A 16 31.51 -12.86 0.66
N GLY A 17 32.41 -13.48 -0.11
CA GLY A 17 33.56 -14.20 0.42
C GLY A 17 34.69 -13.30 0.96
N ASN A 18 34.70 -12.00 0.64
CA ASN A 18 35.79 -11.10 1.03
C ASN A 18 35.56 -10.43 2.39
N THR A 19 34.36 -10.48 2.95
CA THR A 19 34.02 -9.72 4.17
C THR A 19 32.97 -10.42 5.01
N THR A 20 33.23 -10.54 6.31
CA THR A 20 32.38 -11.26 7.29
C THR A 20 30.99 -10.64 7.48
N GLN A 21 30.82 -9.35 7.15
CA GLN A 21 29.55 -8.62 7.27
C GLN A 21 29.04 -8.05 5.94
N TYR A 22 29.32 -8.72 4.81
CA TYR A 22 28.99 -8.24 3.47
C TYR A 22 27.55 -7.71 3.30
N PHE A 23 26.55 -8.44 3.80
CA PHE A 23 25.14 -8.05 3.65
C PHE A 23 24.75 -6.80 4.45
N LYS A 24 25.50 -6.48 5.51
CA LYS A 24 25.28 -5.30 6.36
C LYS A 24 26.05 -4.06 5.91
N LEU A 25 26.89 -4.19 4.87
CA LEU A 25 27.64 -3.05 4.37
C LEU A 25 26.67 -1.94 3.88
N PRO A 26 26.90 -0.68 4.26
CA PRO A 26 26.11 0.45 3.80
C PRO A 26 26.34 0.63 2.29
N VAL A 27 25.24 0.78 1.55
CA VAL A 27 25.26 0.98 0.11
C VAL A 27 24.68 2.35 -0.18
N GLU A 28 25.27 3.07 -1.12
CA GLU A 28 24.78 4.35 -1.59
C GLU A 28 23.41 4.24 -2.24
N TYR A 29 22.75 5.39 -2.39
CA TYR A 29 21.45 5.53 -3.05
C TYR A 29 20.36 4.63 -2.44
N GLY A 30 20.41 4.38 -1.13
CA GLY A 30 19.46 3.50 -0.45
C GLY A 30 19.52 2.03 -0.88
N GLY A 31 20.57 1.62 -1.61
CA GLY A 31 20.68 0.27 -2.17
C GLY A 31 19.97 0.08 -3.52
N TYR A 32 19.55 1.16 -4.17
CA TYR A 32 18.99 1.13 -5.51
C TYR A 32 20.08 1.19 -6.59
N CYS A 33 19.77 0.60 -7.74
CA CYS A 33 20.70 0.49 -8.86
C CYS A 33 20.81 1.81 -9.65
N PRO A 34 21.98 2.50 -9.63
CA PRO A 34 22.14 3.80 -10.30
C PRO A 34 22.10 3.70 -11.82
N TYR A 35 22.53 2.56 -12.37
CA TYR A 35 22.52 2.31 -13.80
C TYR A 35 21.11 2.32 -14.39
N THR A 36 20.20 1.58 -13.76
CA THR A 36 18.79 1.50 -14.20
C THR A 36 18.06 2.81 -13.98
N LEU A 37 18.42 3.53 -12.90
CA LEU A 37 17.85 4.84 -12.61
C LEU A 37 18.04 5.80 -13.77
N ILE A 38 19.24 5.85 -14.36
CA ILE A 38 19.54 6.74 -15.48
C ILE A 38 19.02 6.20 -16.82
N ARG A 39 19.22 4.90 -17.09
CA ARG A 39 18.88 4.34 -18.40
C ARG A 39 17.37 4.26 -18.64
N ARG A 40 16.56 4.29 -17.58
CA ARG A 40 15.10 4.19 -17.62
C ARG A 40 14.42 5.41 -16.98
N ASP A 41 15.03 6.60 -17.10
CA ASP A 41 14.45 7.89 -16.69
C ASP A 41 13.76 7.88 -15.32
N GLY A 42 14.51 7.54 -14.27
CA GLY A 42 14.04 7.58 -12.88
C GLY A 42 13.38 6.30 -12.36
N VAL A 43 13.32 5.22 -13.15
CA VAL A 43 12.84 3.93 -12.65
C VAL A 43 13.79 3.35 -11.61
N VAL A 44 13.27 3.20 -10.41
CA VAL A 44 14.02 2.71 -9.25
C VAL A 44 13.91 1.20 -9.16
N LEU A 45 15.04 0.50 -9.24
CA LEU A 45 15.13 -0.95 -9.08
C LEU A 45 16.08 -1.28 -7.92
N PRO A 46 15.67 -2.15 -6.98
CA PRO A 46 16.54 -2.57 -5.89
C PRO A 46 17.74 -3.32 -6.46
N GLY A 47 18.93 -3.02 -5.95
CA GLY A 47 20.14 -3.74 -6.33
C GLY A 47 20.20 -5.11 -5.65
N ASP A 48 20.65 -6.12 -6.38
CA ASP A 48 20.84 -7.47 -5.85
C ASP A 48 22.29 -7.64 -5.34
N LYS A 49 22.44 -7.75 -4.01
CA LYS A 49 23.75 -7.94 -3.38
C LYS A 49 24.42 -9.27 -3.76
N ASN A 50 23.67 -10.24 -4.29
CA ASN A 50 24.22 -11.53 -4.74
C ASN A 50 25.12 -11.40 -5.98
N ILE A 51 24.91 -10.36 -6.80
CA ILE A 51 25.72 -10.10 -8.00
C ILE A 51 27.13 -9.61 -7.63
N GLY A 52 27.26 -8.91 -6.51
CA GLY A 52 28.48 -8.23 -6.09
C GLY A 52 28.25 -6.74 -5.87
N LEU A 53 29.02 -6.13 -4.97
CA LEU A 53 29.03 -4.68 -4.77
C LEU A 53 30.24 -4.09 -5.49
N LEU A 54 30.07 -2.91 -6.10
CA LEU A 54 31.20 -2.15 -6.66
C LEU A 54 31.59 -1.06 -5.68
N ARG A 55 32.88 -1.00 -5.34
CA ARG A 55 33.50 0.06 -4.55
C ARG A 55 34.16 1.06 -5.49
N TYR A 56 33.77 2.32 -5.39
CA TYR A 56 34.36 3.43 -6.13
C TYR A 56 34.41 4.68 -5.25
N ARG A 57 35.58 5.33 -5.14
CA ARG A 57 35.82 6.49 -4.23
C ARG A 57 35.32 6.25 -2.80
N ASP A 58 35.63 5.07 -2.26
CA ASP A 58 35.23 4.62 -0.92
C ASP A 58 33.71 4.50 -0.69
N ARG A 59 32.92 4.50 -1.76
CA ARG A 59 31.47 4.31 -1.75
C ARG A 59 31.09 2.99 -2.39
N LEU A 60 30.09 2.32 -1.84
CA LEU A 60 29.61 1.03 -2.30
C LEU A 60 28.29 1.18 -3.06
N PHE A 61 28.20 0.53 -4.22
CA PHE A 61 27.03 0.54 -5.09
C PHE A 61 26.53 -0.88 -5.35
N SER A 62 25.20 -1.05 -5.32
CA SER A 62 24.50 -2.28 -5.70
C SER A 62 23.85 -2.13 -7.07
N PHE A 63 23.69 -3.24 -7.79
CA PHE A 63 23.15 -3.24 -9.16
C PHE A 63 22.08 -4.30 -9.30
N ALA A 64 21.06 -4.03 -10.12
CA ALA A 64 20.00 -4.99 -10.41
C ALA A 64 20.44 -6.06 -11.42
N THR A 65 21.41 -5.73 -12.30
CA THR A 65 21.93 -6.64 -13.32
C THR A 65 23.45 -6.56 -13.40
N GLN A 66 24.08 -7.67 -13.79
CA GLN A 66 25.54 -7.73 -13.97
C GLN A 66 26.01 -6.83 -15.13
N GLU A 67 25.19 -6.68 -16.17
CA GLU A 67 25.44 -5.77 -17.28
C GLU A 67 25.48 -4.32 -16.82
N GLY A 68 24.54 -3.92 -15.96
CA GLY A 68 24.52 -2.57 -15.39
C GLY A 68 25.76 -2.25 -14.56
N ALA A 69 26.25 -3.23 -13.79
CA ALA A 69 27.51 -3.08 -13.05
C ALA A 69 28.71 -2.88 -14.01
N ARG A 70 28.76 -3.62 -15.12
CA ARG A 70 29.83 -3.49 -16.13
C ARG A 70 29.77 -2.14 -16.86
N GLU A 71 28.59 -1.66 -17.22
CA GLU A 71 28.43 -0.36 -17.87
C GLU A 71 28.73 0.80 -16.92
N PHE A 72 28.29 0.70 -15.66
CA PHE A 72 28.69 1.64 -14.63
C PHE A 72 30.21 1.68 -14.46
N ALA A 73 30.87 0.51 -14.47
CA ALA A 73 32.31 0.43 -14.29
C ALA A 73 33.13 1.15 -15.39
N LYS A 74 32.56 1.32 -16.60
CA LYS A 74 33.20 2.07 -17.69
C LYS A 74 33.23 3.58 -17.41
N PHE A 75 32.13 4.13 -16.90
CA PHE A 75 31.95 5.59 -16.74
C PHE A 75 31.24 5.93 -15.41
N PRO A 76 31.83 5.64 -14.24
CA PRO A 76 31.15 5.78 -12.94
C PRO A 76 30.74 7.22 -12.64
N ASP A 77 31.59 8.19 -12.98
CA ASP A 77 31.34 9.62 -12.71
C ASP A 77 30.07 10.13 -13.43
N ARG A 78 29.88 9.73 -14.70
CA ARG A 78 28.69 10.07 -15.48
C ARG A 78 27.40 9.58 -14.82
N TYR A 79 27.43 8.37 -14.25
CA TYR A 79 26.24 7.84 -13.57
C TYR A 79 25.99 8.53 -12.23
N MET A 80 27.02 8.95 -11.50
CA MET A 80 26.80 9.68 -10.25
C MET A 80 26.25 11.08 -10.52
N GLU A 81 26.78 11.79 -11.52
CA GLU A 81 26.27 13.11 -11.92
C GLU A 81 24.83 13.01 -12.43
N GLY A 82 24.51 12.03 -13.27
CA GLY A 82 23.15 11.84 -13.77
C GLY A 82 22.12 11.53 -12.68
N VAL A 83 22.51 10.79 -11.63
CA VAL A 83 21.64 10.55 -10.47
C VAL A 83 21.32 11.86 -9.74
N LEU A 84 22.33 12.73 -9.57
CA LEU A 84 22.13 14.05 -8.95
C LEU A 84 21.28 14.98 -9.81
N GLU A 85 21.44 14.94 -11.13
CA GLU A 85 20.60 15.72 -12.06
C GLU A 85 19.13 15.25 -12.03
N LEU A 86 18.88 13.95 -12.02
CA LEU A 86 17.53 13.39 -11.87
C LEU A 86 16.89 13.78 -10.53
N ALA A 87 17.68 13.77 -9.46
CA ALA A 87 17.21 14.19 -8.14
C ALA A 87 16.90 15.69 -8.06
N LYS A 88 17.63 16.54 -8.80
CA LYS A 88 17.31 17.97 -8.94
C LYS A 88 15.98 18.21 -9.66
N GLN A 89 15.67 17.39 -10.66
CA GLN A 89 14.41 17.48 -11.41
C GLN A 89 13.21 16.97 -10.58
N SER A 90 13.43 15.98 -9.70
CA SER A 90 12.38 15.33 -8.93
C SER A 90 12.76 15.19 -7.45
N GLY A 91 12.19 16.06 -6.61
CA GLY A 91 12.46 16.07 -5.16
C GLY A 91 12.16 14.75 -4.45
N ASN A 92 11.21 13.96 -4.97
CA ASN A 92 10.88 12.63 -4.43
C ASN A 92 12.08 11.67 -4.44
N LEU A 93 12.97 11.77 -5.43
CA LEU A 93 14.18 10.94 -5.51
C LEU A 93 15.22 11.31 -4.45
N VAL A 94 15.25 12.57 -3.99
CA VAL A 94 16.18 13.00 -2.92
C VAL A 94 15.92 12.20 -1.64
N GLN A 95 14.64 12.10 -1.25
CA GLN A 95 14.23 11.37 -0.05
C GLN A 95 14.43 9.86 -0.21
N LEU A 96 14.03 9.31 -1.36
CA LEU A 96 14.09 7.87 -1.65
C LEU A 96 15.53 7.33 -1.76
N LEU A 97 16.42 8.10 -2.39
CA LEU A 97 17.82 7.71 -2.60
C LEU A 97 18.73 8.16 -1.43
N HIS A 98 18.16 8.76 -0.38
CA HIS A 98 18.91 9.31 0.77
C HIS A 98 20.02 10.29 0.38
N LEU A 99 19.76 11.20 -0.55
CA LEU A 99 20.74 12.15 -1.11
C LEU A 99 20.96 13.41 -0.24
N TYR A 100 20.63 13.37 1.06
CA TYR A 100 20.62 14.55 1.94
C TYR A 100 21.95 15.30 1.98
N ASN A 101 23.07 14.55 2.05
CA ASN A 101 24.43 15.11 2.04
C ASN A 101 24.76 15.95 0.79
N TYR A 102 24.03 15.80 -0.31
CA TYR A 102 24.26 16.56 -1.56
C TYR A 102 23.38 17.80 -1.67
N PHE A 103 22.32 17.89 -0.86
CA PHE A 103 21.32 18.95 -0.93
C PHE A 103 21.21 19.63 0.45
N PRO A 104 22.04 20.66 0.73
CA PRO A 104 22.10 21.28 2.06
C PRO A 104 20.77 21.89 2.53
N THR A 105 19.84 22.19 1.62
CA THR A 105 18.50 22.68 1.95
C THR A 105 17.66 21.64 2.71
N VAL A 106 17.82 20.35 2.41
CA VAL A 106 17.11 19.28 3.15
C VAL A 106 17.80 18.97 4.48
N ASP A 107 19.14 19.04 4.55
CA ASP A 107 19.87 18.95 5.83
C ASP A 107 19.48 20.10 6.78
N ALA A 108 19.28 21.31 6.26
CA ALA A 108 18.79 22.44 7.06
C ALA A 108 17.35 22.22 7.55
N LEU A 109 16.50 21.55 6.76
CA LEU A 109 15.14 21.19 7.13
C LEU A 109 15.10 20.06 8.17
N GLU A 110 16.01 19.09 8.08
CA GLU A 110 16.18 18.02 9.08
C GLU A 110 16.71 18.54 10.43
N ASN A 111 17.60 19.54 10.39
CA ASN A 111 18.18 20.15 11.59
C ASN A 111 17.33 21.30 12.16
N ALA A 112 16.28 21.72 11.46
CA ALA A 112 15.27 22.62 12.02
C ALA A 112 14.55 21.90 13.16
N LYS A 113 14.73 22.41 14.38
CA LYS A 113 14.26 21.84 15.67
C LYS A 113 12.77 21.43 15.71
N SER A 114 11.97 21.81 14.72
CA SER A 114 10.55 21.48 14.55
C SER A 114 10.27 20.16 13.82
N PHE A 115 11.25 19.59 13.09
CA PHE A 115 11.08 18.31 12.39
C PHE A 115 11.97 17.25 13.06
N THR A 116 11.37 16.42 13.92
CA THR A 116 12.04 15.23 14.44
C THR A 116 12.49 14.37 13.26
N ARG A 117 13.76 13.98 13.22
CA ARG A 117 14.41 13.07 12.23
C ARG A 117 13.56 11.85 11.86
N GLN A 118 12.74 11.39 12.80
CA GLN A 118 11.80 10.28 12.67
C GLN A 118 10.63 10.56 11.71
N LYS A 119 10.28 11.82 11.44
CA LYS A 119 9.20 12.24 10.53
C LYS A 119 9.65 12.38 9.07
N LEU A 120 10.95 12.56 8.81
CA LEU A 120 11.52 12.60 7.45
C LEU A 120 12.05 11.22 6.99
N MET A 121 12.64 10.44 7.90
CA MET A 121 13.18 9.10 7.61
C MET A 121 12.26 7.93 8.01
N GLY A 122 11.22 8.16 8.81
CA GLY A 122 10.44 7.08 9.43
C GLY A 122 9.07 6.93 8.82
N GLN A 123 8.91 5.85 8.03
CA GLN A 123 7.67 5.31 7.49
C GLN A 123 6.76 6.35 6.81
N MET A 124 6.70 6.33 5.48
CA MET A 124 5.45 6.74 4.81
C MET A 124 4.34 6.00 5.54
N ALA A 125 3.50 6.73 6.28
CA ALA A 125 2.29 6.14 6.81
C ALA A 125 1.60 5.53 5.59
N MET A 126 1.44 4.20 5.56
CA MET A 126 0.54 3.61 4.59
C MET A 126 -0.83 4.14 4.97
N VAL A 127 -1.20 5.27 4.37
CA VAL A 127 -2.52 5.84 4.49
C VAL A 127 -3.40 4.98 3.60
N SER A 128 -3.91 3.88 4.14
CA SER A 128 -5.05 3.21 3.55
C SER A 128 -6.31 3.89 4.07
N GLU A 129 -7.21 4.27 3.17
CA GLU A 129 -8.57 4.63 3.58
C GLU A 129 -9.27 3.36 4.09
N ALA A 130 -9.30 3.18 5.40
CA ALA A 130 -10.14 2.17 6.04
C ALA A 130 -11.52 2.80 6.26
N GLY A 131 -12.44 2.56 5.34
CA GLY A 131 -13.84 2.88 5.55
C GLY A 131 -14.46 1.88 6.53
N CYS A 132 -14.69 2.27 7.77
CA CYS A 132 -15.60 1.53 8.64
C CYS A 132 -17.02 2.10 8.43
N GLN A 133 -17.90 1.26 7.91
CA GLN A 133 -19.33 1.56 7.91
C GLN A 133 -19.79 1.52 9.37
N VAL A 134 -20.16 2.68 9.92
CA VAL A 134 -20.79 2.75 11.24
C VAL A 134 -22.19 2.16 11.09
N ASP A 135 -22.53 1.17 11.91
CA ASP A 135 -23.85 0.55 11.90
C ASP A 135 -24.93 1.63 12.02
N THR A 136 -25.85 1.69 11.05
CA THR A 136 -26.94 2.68 11.02
C THR A 136 -27.98 2.46 12.12
N HIS A 137 -27.90 1.33 12.82
CA HIS A 137 -28.76 0.95 13.92
C HIS A 137 -27.92 0.32 15.04
N ILE A 138 -27.27 1.16 15.83
CA ILE A 138 -26.67 0.71 17.10
C ILE A 138 -27.84 0.27 17.99
N VAL A 139 -28.07 -1.03 18.08
CA VAL A 139 -28.99 -1.59 19.07
C VAL A 139 -28.25 -1.50 20.40
N ASP A 140 -28.70 -0.59 21.27
CA ASP A 140 -28.13 -0.49 22.61
C ASP A 140 -28.23 -1.84 23.31
N ALA A 141 -27.08 -2.46 23.53
CA ALA A 141 -27.00 -3.65 24.35
C ALA A 141 -27.43 -3.24 25.77
N ARG A 142 -28.65 -3.59 26.17
CA ARG A 142 -29.17 -3.37 27.53
C ARG A 142 -28.58 -4.38 28.51
N ILE A 143 -27.27 -4.58 28.43
CA ILE A 143 -26.49 -5.43 29.31
C ILE A 143 -25.83 -4.49 30.30
N ASP A 144 -26.27 -4.55 31.56
CA ASP A 144 -25.60 -3.84 32.64
C ASP A 144 -24.38 -4.67 33.08
N PRO A 145 -23.13 -4.22 32.81
CA PRO A 145 -21.94 -4.95 33.20
C PRO A 145 -21.75 -5.02 34.73
N LYS A 146 -22.49 -4.21 35.49
CA LYS A 146 -22.49 -4.21 36.96
C LYS A 146 -23.68 -4.98 37.54
N TYR A 147 -24.53 -5.59 36.71
CA TYR A 147 -25.66 -6.39 37.18
C TYR A 147 -25.19 -7.54 38.06
N GLN A 148 -25.85 -7.72 39.21
CA GLN A 148 -25.58 -8.82 40.13
C GLN A 148 -26.88 -9.50 40.51
N TRP A 149 -26.92 -10.83 40.36
CA TRP A 149 -28.10 -11.63 40.70
C TRP A 149 -28.15 -12.00 42.19
N ASN A 150 -27.02 -11.90 42.89
CA ASN A 150 -26.91 -12.29 44.30
C ASN A 150 -27.54 -11.23 45.21
N GLU A 151 -28.65 -11.59 45.86
CA GLU A 151 -29.41 -10.72 46.76
C GLU A 151 -28.58 -10.18 47.94
N TRP A 152 -27.63 -10.96 48.46
CA TRP A 152 -26.79 -10.53 49.58
C TRP A 152 -25.81 -9.43 49.18
N GLU A 153 -25.28 -9.51 47.97
CA GLU A 153 -24.35 -8.51 47.45
C GLU A 153 -25.12 -7.22 47.07
N LEU A 154 -26.32 -7.34 46.52
CA LEU A 154 -27.24 -6.20 46.32
C LEU A 154 -27.56 -5.49 47.65
N ARG A 155 -27.83 -6.25 48.72
CA ARG A 155 -28.08 -5.69 50.05
C ARG A 155 -26.84 -4.98 50.61
N ARG A 156 -25.64 -5.54 50.43
CA ARG A 156 -24.37 -4.90 50.84
C ARG A 156 -24.16 -3.58 50.11
N GLN A 157 -24.40 -3.55 48.80
CA GLN A 157 -24.29 -2.34 47.97
C GLN A 157 -25.31 -1.27 48.36
N ALA A 158 -26.55 -1.66 48.62
CA ALA A 158 -27.58 -0.74 49.09
C ALA A 158 -27.20 -0.12 50.45
N LEU A 159 -26.68 -0.92 51.39
CA LEU A 159 -26.18 -0.43 52.67
C LEU A 159 -25.00 0.53 52.50
N MET A 160 -24.07 0.22 51.60
CA MET A 160 -22.95 1.10 51.26
C MET A 160 -23.43 2.44 50.69
N LEU A 161 -24.39 2.44 49.77
CA LEU A 161 -25.00 3.66 49.20
C LEU A 161 -25.72 4.51 50.26
N VAL A 162 -26.48 3.88 51.15
CA VAL A 162 -27.14 4.60 52.26
C VAL A 162 -26.12 5.21 53.21
N ASN A 163 -25.03 4.50 53.49
CA ASN A 163 -23.94 5.03 54.31
C ASN A 163 -23.27 6.23 53.61
N LEU A 164 -22.99 6.13 52.31
CA LEU A 164 -22.47 7.24 51.49
C LEU A 164 -23.41 8.45 51.49
N LYS A 165 -24.73 8.26 51.37
CA LYS A 165 -25.71 9.35 51.45
C LYS A 165 -25.72 10.09 52.80
N LYS A 166 -25.38 9.39 53.89
CA LYS A 166 -25.28 9.98 55.23
C LYS A 166 -23.95 10.66 55.50
N LYS A 167 -22.94 10.48 54.63
CA LYS A 167 -21.64 11.16 54.72
C LYS A 167 -21.73 12.50 53.99
N GLN A 168 -21.38 13.58 54.66
CA GLN A 168 -21.21 14.88 54.00
C GLN A 168 -19.93 14.86 53.16
N THR A 169 -20.05 15.15 51.86
CA THR A 169 -18.90 15.36 50.99
C THR A 169 -18.38 16.77 51.19
N HIS A 170 -17.10 16.92 51.53
CA HIS A 170 -16.50 18.22 51.82
C HIS A 170 -16.20 19.06 50.56
N SER A 171 -16.29 18.45 49.38
CA SER A 171 -16.33 19.11 48.08
C SER A 171 -16.43 18.03 47.00
N VAL A 172 -17.45 17.99 46.12
CA VAL A 172 -17.25 17.45 44.76
C VAL A 172 -18.33 17.93 43.79
N GLN A 173 -17.89 18.29 42.59
CA GLN A 173 -18.63 18.13 41.35
C GLN A 173 -19.35 16.77 41.29
N THR A 174 -20.66 16.78 41.01
CA THR A 174 -21.47 15.59 40.71
C THR A 174 -21.25 15.10 39.27
N ASP A 175 -21.62 13.87 38.91
CA ASP A 175 -21.58 13.37 37.50
C ASP A 175 -22.29 14.32 36.52
N ILE A 176 -23.37 14.97 36.97
CA ILE A 176 -24.12 15.99 36.20
C ILE A 176 -23.21 17.19 35.84
N SER A 177 -22.24 17.51 36.69
CA SER A 177 -21.31 18.61 36.48
C SER A 177 -20.09 18.23 35.64
N HIS A 178 -19.95 16.95 35.26
CA HIS A 178 -18.91 16.47 34.33
C HIS A 178 -19.24 16.80 32.86
N TYR A 179 -20.51 17.16 32.56
CA TYR A 179 -20.96 17.53 31.21
C TYR A 179 -20.80 19.01 30.85
N ARG A 180 -20.12 19.82 31.68
CA ARG A 180 -19.69 21.18 31.30
C ARG A 180 -18.46 21.16 30.38
N ARG A 181 -18.47 20.34 29.32
CA ARG A 181 -17.53 20.49 28.21
C ARG A 181 -18.23 21.22 27.07
N GLU A 182 -17.53 22.19 26.50
CA GLU A 182 -17.91 22.77 25.22
C GLU A 182 -17.95 21.66 24.17
N SER A 183 -19.13 21.43 23.61
CA SER A 183 -19.34 20.51 22.50
C SER A 183 -19.02 21.27 21.21
N GLU A 184 -17.74 21.37 20.87
CA GLU A 184 -17.35 21.81 19.53
C GLU A 184 -17.83 20.77 18.52
N THR A 185 -18.94 21.07 17.85
CA THR A 185 -19.53 20.16 16.88
C THR A 185 -18.83 20.42 15.55
N GLN A 186 -17.91 19.54 15.16
CA GLN A 186 -17.26 19.65 13.87
C GLN A 186 -18.25 19.24 12.77
N HIS A 187 -18.67 20.20 11.97
CA HIS A 187 -19.52 19.96 10.80
C HIS A 187 -18.66 19.47 9.64
N TYR A 188 -18.82 18.20 9.28
CA TYR A 188 -18.27 17.65 8.05
C TYR A 188 -19.40 17.49 7.04
N ALA A 189 -19.33 18.23 5.93
CA ALA A 189 -20.24 18.03 4.82
C ALA A 189 -20.05 16.60 4.26
N PRO A 190 -21.13 15.83 4.05
CA PRO A 190 -21.03 14.50 3.43
C PRO A 190 -20.36 14.60 2.06
N LYS A 191 -19.31 13.81 1.83
CA LYS A 191 -18.68 13.72 0.51
C LYS A 191 -19.60 12.96 -0.43
N LEU A 192 -19.74 13.44 -1.66
CA LEU A 192 -20.41 12.69 -2.72
C LEU A 192 -19.59 11.44 -3.05
N GLN A 193 -20.13 10.27 -2.77
CA GLN A 193 -19.57 8.98 -3.17
C GLN A 193 -20.46 8.38 -4.25
N PHE A 194 -19.84 7.94 -5.34
CA PHE A 194 -20.48 7.24 -6.43
C PHE A 194 -19.92 5.83 -6.50
N THR A 195 -20.80 4.83 -6.52
CA THR A 195 -20.41 3.43 -6.68
C THR A 195 -20.99 2.93 -8.00
N GLN A 196 -20.17 2.29 -8.82
CA GLN A 196 -20.62 1.67 -10.07
C GLN A 196 -20.95 0.20 -9.81
N THR A 197 -22.13 -0.24 -10.23
CA THR A 197 -22.49 -1.67 -10.26
C THR A 197 -22.06 -2.29 -11.58
N ALA A 198 -21.61 -3.55 -11.54
CA ALA A 198 -21.31 -4.31 -12.74
C ALA A 198 -22.59 -4.50 -13.58
N THR A 199 -22.53 -4.14 -14.85
CA THR A 199 -23.59 -4.40 -15.83
C THR A 199 -23.12 -5.48 -16.79
N GLU A 200 -23.80 -6.62 -16.79
CA GLU A 200 -23.50 -7.70 -17.72
C GLU A 200 -24.40 -7.58 -18.96
N SER A 201 -23.78 -7.62 -20.13
CA SER A 201 -24.47 -7.71 -21.42
C SER A 201 -24.00 -8.97 -22.14
N SER A 202 -24.92 -9.76 -22.68
CA SER A 202 -24.59 -10.92 -23.51
C SER A 202 -25.12 -10.74 -24.92
N THR A 203 -24.43 -11.32 -25.90
CA THR A 203 -24.85 -11.34 -27.31
C THR A 203 -25.14 -12.78 -27.73
N SER A 204 -26.37 -13.05 -28.16
CA SER A 204 -26.78 -14.37 -28.66
C SER A 204 -26.64 -14.44 -30.18
N VAL A 205 -25.94 -15.46 -30.69
CA VAL A 205 -25.79 -15.70 -32.14
C VAL A 205 -27.08 -16.29 -32.70
N PRO A 206 -27.52 -15.92 -33.93
CA PRO A 206 -28.71 -16.50 -34.55
C PRO A 206 -28.59 -18.03 -34.68
N LYS A 207 -29.52 -18.76 -34.06
CA LYS A 207 -29.57 -20.22 -34.12
C LYS A 207 -30.21 -20.68 -35.43
N LYS A 208 -29.50 -21.56 -36.16
CA LYS A 208 -30.06 -22.31 -37.28
C LYS A 208 -30.61 -23.62 -36.75
N VAL A 209 -31.92 -23.83 -36.85
CA VAL A 209 -32.57 -25.08 -36.45
C VAL A 209 -33.04 -25.80 -37.69
N ASN A 210 -32.69 -27.08 -37.81
CA ASN A 210 -33.17 -27.92 -38.90
C ASN A 210 -34.51 -28.53 -38.49
N TYR A 211 -35.56 -28.16 -39.21
CA TYR A 211 -36.91 -28.69 -39.02
C TYR A 211 -37.20 -29.70 -40.13
N MET A 212 -37.56 -30.93 -39.76
CA MET A 212 -37.95 -31.95 -40.72
C MET A 212 -39.47 -31.88 -40.92
N ALA A 213 -39.90 -31.52 -42.12
CA ALA A 213 -41.30 -31.43 -42.51
C ALA A 213 -41.69 -32.62 -43.40
N GLY A 214 -42.97 -33.02 -43.33
CA GLY A 214 -43.51 -34.11 -44.17
C GLY A 214 -43.24 -35.52 -43.65
N LEU A 215 -43.03 -35.70 -42.33
CA LEU A 215 -42.97 -37.05 -41.73
C LEU A 215 -44.34 -37.75 -41.68
N ARG A 216 -45.42 -37.01 -41.87
CA ARG A 216 -46.78 -37.55 -41.97
C ARG A 216 -47.24 -37.40 -43.41
N ASN A 217 -47.64 -38.51 -44.03
CA ASN A 217 -48.05 -38.57 -45.43
C ASN A 217 -49.38 -37.81 -45.60
N ASP A 218 -49.35 -36.72 -46.36
CA ASP A 218 -50.49 -35.84 -46.64
C ASP A 218 -51.22 -36.20 -47.95
N GLY A 219 -50.80 -37.29 -48.62
CA GLY A 219 -51.53 -37.87 -49.75
C GLY A 219 -51.32 -37.15 -51.08
N SER A 220 -50.50 -36.09 -51.12
CA SER A 220 -50.16 -35.35 -52.35
C SER A 220 -48.66 -35.42 -52.64
N GLY A 221 -48.20 -36.55 -53.17
CA GLY A 221 -46.86 -36.71 -53.75
C GLY A 221 -46.03 -37.90 -53.22
N GLU A 222 -44.90 -38.19 -53.87
CA GLU A 222 -43.96 -39.22 -53.42
C GLU A 222 -43.45 -38.91 -52.00
N GLY A 223 -43.72 -39.80 -51.04
CA GLY A 223 -43.45 -39.64 -49.61
C GLY A 223 -41.97 -39.46 -49.26
N LYS A 224 -41.45 -38.26 -49.47
CA LYS A 224 -40.08 -37.84 -49.16
C LYS A 224 -40.14 -36.72 -48.13
N PHE A 225 -39.50 -36.92 -46.97
CA PHE A 225 -39.38 -35.86 -45.97
C PHE A 225 -38.41 -34.77 -46.45
N ARG A 226 -38.66 -33.52 -46.05
CA ARG A 226 -37.84 -32.37 -46.41
C ARG A 226 -37.20 -31.77 -45.16
N VAL A 227 -35.91 -31.48 -45.22
CA VAL A 227 -35.21 -30.75 -44.16
C VAL A 227 -35.21 -29.27 -44.50
N LEU A 228 -35.91 -28.46 -43.69
CA LEU A 228 -35.97 -27.01 -43.82
C LEU A 228 -35.07 -26.38 -42.76
N THR A 229 -34.19 -25.47 -43.16
CA THR A 229 -33.40 -24.69 -42.20
C THR A 229 -34.16 -23.44 -41.80
N LEU A 230 -34.69 -23.42 -40.57
CA LEU A 230 -35.35 -22.26 -40.01
C LEU A 230 -34.31 -21.36 -39.32
N ARG A 231 -34.32 -20.06 -39.66
CA ARG A 231 -33.55 -19.05 -38.94
C ARG A 231 -34.43 -18.53 -37.80
N GLY A 232 -34.12 -18.90 -36.57
CA GLY A 232 -34.79 -18.31 -35.41
C GLY A 232 -34.36 -16.86 -35.26
N GLN A 233 -35.30 -15.91 -35.33
CA GLN A 233 -35.07 -14.58 -34.79
C GLN A 233 -35.05 -14.72 -33.26
N ASN A 234 -33.90 -14.43 -32.65
CA ASN A 234 -33.79 -14.33 -31.20
C ASN A 234 -34.60 -13.09 -30.77
N ILE A 235 -35.60 -13.25 -29.90
CA ILE A 235 -36.20 -12.15 -29.12
C ILE A 235 -35.23 -11.79 -28.00
#